data_AF-A0A1F8M1P5-F1
#
_entry.id   AF-A0A1F8M1P5-F1
#
_cell.length_a   1.000
_cell.length_b   1.000
_cell.length_c   1.000
_cell.angle_alpha   90.00
_cell.angle_beta   90.00
_cell.angle_gamma   90.00
#
_symmetry.space_group_name_H-M   'P 1'
#
loop_
_entity.id
_entity.type
_entity.pdbx_description
1 polymer ?
#
loop_
_entity_poly.entity_id
_entity_poly.type
_entity_poly.pdbx_seq_one_letter_code
_entity_poly.pdbx_strand_id
1 'polypeptide(L)'
;MHLFSFIKIAGAFMVLFFLTSACSVFGVGVEQVTPTPMPTSSVPGLSVISPQACQIAERSMIRVEQPQGDLISWSPLAGMVAYIASTVGSSWNVGELNILTAPHFDTPERLSTQAAGDLAWSPNATAIAYLSLRRSDNLYTIGLAYPDGRASKDLFPDEAARTDNFSSMKAIHEWIDESRLRVYISCGVDCMQGINVNPSTGLSTQIGDSIQPAWDLWSVHTNRPAIIPLAFSDLAGDLNWSPDERLIAYTDENGFLWIINVESGNLYPLDIGIYGTVTETDWSYDSRYLAVKADQTLKIFSFQCP
;
A
#
# COMPACT_ATOMS: atom_id res chain seq x y z
N MET A 1 31.54 52.65 -36.91
CA MET A 1 32.57 53.39 -37.66
C MET A 1 33.59 52.38 -38.15
N HIS A 2 33.74 52.27 -39.47
CA HIS A 2 34.86 51.73 -40.27
C HIS A 2 36.25 51.83 -39.56
N LEU A 3 37.31 51.05 -39.83
CA LEU A 3 37.79 50.32 -41.02
C LEU A 3 39.12 49.60 -40.59
N PHE A 4 39.38 48.36 -41.05
CA PHE A 4 40.65 47.79 -41.62
C PHE A 4 41.98 47.92 -40.79
N SER A 5 43.01 47.05 -40.85
CA SER A 5 43.61 46.31 -41.97
C SER A 5 44.72 45.32 -41.48
N PHE A 6 44.79 44.18 -42.16
CA PHE A 6 45.90 43.28 -42.52
C PHE A 6 47.35 43.52 -42.03
N ILE A 7 48.00 42.42 -41.59
CA ILE A 7 49.35 42.00 -42.06
C ILE A 7 49.34 40.47 -42.30
N LYS A 8 49.76 40.07 -43.51
CA LYS A 8 50.11 38.70 -43.95
C LYS A 8 51.62 38.49 -43.79
N ILE A 9 52.08 37.24 -43.70
CA ILE A 9 53.27 36.63 -44.38
C ILE A 9 53.36 35.15 -43.93
N ALA A 10 53.05 34.22 -44.84
CA ALA A 10 53.94 33.16 -45.40
C ALA A 10 54.40 32.08 -44.38
N GLY A 11 54.27 30.78 -44.58
CA GLY A 11 54.09 29.95 -45.77
C GLY A 11 55.05 28.76 -45.62
N ALA A 12 54.53 27.54 -45.45
CA ALA A 12 55.28 26.31 -45.69
C ALA A 12 54.33 25.15 -45.99
N PHE A 13 54.35 24.75 -47.25
CA PHE A 13 53.74 23.57 -47.81
C PHE A 13 54.40 22.30 -47.24
N MET A 14 53.62 21.34 -46.75
CA MET A 14 53.99 19.94 -46.88
C MET A 14 52.73 19.10 -47.12
N VAL A 15 52.54 18.76 -48.39
CA VAL A 15 51.59 17.76 -48.87
C VAL A 15 52.26 16.40 -48.68
N LEU A 16 51.62 15.49 -47.94
CA LEU A 16 51.88 14.06 -48.09
C LEU A 16 50.55 13.32 -48.23
N PHE A 17 50.40 12.66 -49.36
CA PHE A 17 49.22 11.95 -49.83
C PHE A 17 49.16 10.52 -49.25
N PHE A 18 47.96 10.17 -48.78
CA PHE A 18 47.30 8.85 -48.78
C PHE A 18 47.94 7.63 -48.11
N LEU A 19 47.16 6.99 -47.23
CA LEU A 19 46.67 5.61 -47.41
C LEU A 19 45.41 5.41 -46.55
N THR A 20 44.28 5.22 -47.21
CA THR A 20 43.03 4.72 -46.60
C THR A 20 43.18 3.23 -46.32
N SER A 21 43.11 2.80 -45.05
CA SER A 21 42.78 1.42 -44.71
C SER A 21 41.37 1.37 -44.12
N ALA A 22 40.52 0.62 -44.81
CA ALA A 22 39.19 0.27 -44.38
C ALA A 22 39.24 -0.94 -43.42
N CYS A 23 38.15 -1.09 -42.68
CA CYS A 23 37.67 -2.27 -41.95
C CYS A 23 38.30 -2.60 -40.60
N SER A 24 37.57 -2.24 -39.54
CA SER A 24 37.18 -3.20 -38.51
C SER A 24 35.90 -2.72 -37.79
N VAL A 25 34.77 -3.18 -38.30
CA VAL A 25 33.59 -3.48 -37.48
C VAL A 25 34.02 -4.60 -36.54
N PHE A 26 33.98 -4.43 -35.22
CA PHE A 26 33.67 -5.47 -34.23
C PHE A 26 33.63 -4.85 -32.83
N GLY A 27 32.54 -5.12 -32.11
CA GLY A 27 32.45 -4.90 -30.67
C GLY A 27 31.22 -4.12 -30.23
N VAL A 28 30.02 -4.61 -30.54
CA VAL A 28 28.92 -4.40 -29.58
C VAL A 28 29.34 -5.23 -28.37
N GLY A 29 29.98 -4.57 -27.40
CA GLY A 29 30.13 -5.14 -26.08
C GLY A 29 28.73 -5.38 -25.57
N VAL A 30 28.32 -6.64 -25.51
CA VAL A 30 27.19 -7.03 -24.68
C VAL A 30 27.64 -6.65 -23.28
N GLU A 31 27.09 -5.56 -22.74
CA GLU A 31 27.21 -5.25 -21.32
C GLU A 31 26.69 -6.49 -20.59
N GLN A 32 27.62 -7.30 -20.11
CA GLN A 32 27.30 -8.49 -19.35
C GLN A 32 26.76 -7.96 -18.03
N VAL A 33 25.44 -7.87 -17.92
CA VAL A 33 24.77 -7.50 -16.69
C VAL A 33 25.22 -8.51 -15.65
N THR A 34 26.14 -8.09 -14.77
CA THR A 34 26.53 -8.88 -13.62
C THR A 34 25.24 -9.14 -12.83
N PRO A 35 24.84 -10.41 -12.62
CA PRO A 35 23.63 -10.67 -11.87
C PRO A 35 23.79 -10.07 -10.48
N THR A 36 22.88 -9.17 -10.11
CA THR A 36 22.82 -8.64 -8.76
C THR A 36 22.71 -9.83 -7.80
N PRO A 37 23.61 -9.98 -6.82
CA PRO A 37 23.52 -11.08 -5.87
C PRO A 37 22.17 -11.03 -5.16
N MET A 38 21.48 -12.17 -5.09
CA MET A 38 20.24 -12.26 -4.32
C MET A 38 20.54 -12.01 -2.84
N PRO A 39 19.64 -11.33 -2.11
CA PRO A 39 19.79 -11.18 -0.67
C PRO A 39 19.84 -12.56 -0.01
N THR A 40 20.58 -12.66 1.08
CA THR A 40 20.58 -13.85 1.94
C THR A 40 19.40 -13.73 2.91
N SER A 41 18.58 -14.78 3.02
CA SER A 41 17.50 -14.83 3.99
C SER A 41 18.04 -15.02 5.41
N SER A 42 17.43 -14.32 6.38
CA SER A 42 17.62 -14.55 7.81
C SER A 42 16.74 -15.68 8.35
N VAL A 43 15.74 -16.16 7.59
CA VAL A 43 14.78 -17.17 8.04
C VAL A 43 15.43 -18.57 8.02
N PRO A 44 15.65 -19.21 9.19
CA PRO A 44 16.35 -20.49 9.25
C PRO A 44 15.59 -21.63 8.56
N GLY A 45 16.31 -22.52 7.90
CA GLY A 45 15.75 -23.75 7.32
C GLY A 45 15.02 -23.58 5.98
N LEU A 46 14.93 -22.34 5.45
CA LEU A 46 14.36 -22.07 4.14
C LEU A 46 15.43 -21.80 3.08
N SER A 47 15.13 -22.14 1.83
CA SER A 47 16.04 -21.92 0.69
C SER A 47 15.63 -20.72 -0.15
N VAL A 48 16.58 -19.83 -0.43
CA VAL A 48 16.34 -18.67 -1.31
C VAL A 48 16.30 -19.13 -2.76
N ILE A 49 15.22 -18.78 -3.47
CA ILE A 49 15.03 -19.04 -4.89
C ILE A 49 14.85 -17.73 -5.67
N SER A 50 14.86 -17.81 -7.01
CA SER A 50 14.56 -16.67 -7.86
C SER A 50 13.11 -16.19 -7.67
N PRO A 51 12.85 -14.88 -7.78
CA PRO A 51 11.49 -14.33 -7.66
C PRO A 51 10.49 -14.99 -8.62
N GLN A 52 9.29 -15.28 -8.11
CA GLN A 52 8.22 -15.95 -8.86
C GLN A 52 6.95 -15.10 -9.03
N ALA A 53 6.97 -13.85 -8.55
CA ALA A 53 5.86 -12.92 -8.64
C ALA A 53 6.21 -11.75 -9.56
N CYS A 54 5.21 -11.24 -10.27
CA CYS A 54 5.36 -10.14 -11.21
C CYS A 54 4.67 -8.89 -10.65
N GLN A 55 5.36 -7.76 -10.60
CA GLN A 55 4.72 -6.47 -10.35
C GLN A 55 3.84 -6.11 -11.56
N ILE A 56 2.54 -5.96 -11.34
CA ILE A 56 1.56 -5.68 -12.40
C ILE A 56 0.93 -4.29 -12.29
N ALA A 57 1.05 -3.62 -11.14
CA ALA A 57 0.63 -2.23 -11.00
C ALA A 57 1.45 -1.48 -9.95
N GLU A 58 1.52 -0.16 -10.13
CA GLU A 58 2.14 0.77 -9.18
C GLU A 58 1.34 2.09 -9.12
N ARG A 59 0.93 2.55 -7.94
CA ARG A 59 0.17 3.79 -7.76
C ARG A 59 0.73 4.63 -6.61
N SER A 60 0.54 5.94 -6.67
CA SER A 60 0.95 6.84 -5.59
C SER A 60 -0.02 6.77 -4.42
N MET A 61 0.53 6.64 -3.21
CA MET A 61 -0.17 6.61 -1.93
C MET A 61 0.25 7.78 -1.04
N ILE A 62 -0.59 8.08 -0.06
CA ILE A 62 -0.26 9.05 0.99
C ILE A 62 0.90 8.56 1.89
N ARG A 63 1.53 9.50 2.60
CA ARG A 63 2.60 9.22 3.56
C ARG A 63 2.09 9.41 4.98
N VAL A 64 1.94 8.31 5.72
CA VAL A 64 1.58 8.37 7.14
C VAL A 64 2.84 8.34 8.01
N GLU A 65 2.92 9.23 8.99
CA GLU A 65 3.97 9.22 10.03
C GLU A 65 3.54 8.49 11.31
N GLN A 66 2.23 8.32 11.48
CA GLN A 66 1.61 7.61 12.59
C GLN A 66 0.61 6.59 12.02
N PRO A 67 0.42 5.43 12.69
CA PRO A 67 -0.57 4.45 12.28
C PRO A 67 -1.97 5.07 12.20
N GLN A 68 -2.71 4.73 11.14
CA GLN A 68 -4.08 5.22 10.88
C GLN A 68 -4.98 4.06 10.43
N GLY A 69 -4.70 2.84 10.88
CA GLY A 69 -5.34 1.62 10.39
C GLY A 69 -4.90 1.29 8.96
N ASP A 70 -5.66 0.42 8.32
CA ASP A 70 -5.38 -0.05 6.97
C ASP A 70 -5.47 1.08 5.94
N LEU A 71 -4.45 1.23 5.10
CA LEU A 71 -4.47 2.14 3.95
C LEU A 71 -4.68 1.40 2.63
N ILE A 72 -4.59 0.06 2.65
CA ILE A 72 -4.98 -0.85 1.57
C ILE A 72 -5.94 -1.90 2.12
N SER A 73 -6.93 -2.30 1.32
CA SER A 73 -7.84 -3.36 1.73
C SER A 73 -8.44 -4.05 0.50
N TRP A 74 -8.26 -5.37 0.39
CA TRP A 74 -8.88 -6.18 -0.64
C TRP A 74 -10.34 -6.46 -0.33
N SER A 75 -11.15 -6.44 -1.39
CA SER A 75 -12.55 -6.82 -1.31
C SER A 75 -12.69 -8.31 -1.00
N PRO A 76 -13.63 -8.69 -0.10
CA PRO A 76 -13.87 -10.09 0.25
C PRO A 76 -14.49 -10.94 -0.86
N LEU A 77 -15.16 -10.30 -1.82
CA LEU A 77 -15.91 -11.00 -2.88
C LEU A 77 -15.54 -10.54 -4.29
N ALA A 78 -15.02 -9.32 -4.46
CA ALA A 78 -14.65 -8.79 -5.76
C ALA A 78 -13.13 -8.84 -5.95
N GLY A 79 -12.66 -8.95 -7.19
CA GLY A 79 -11.25 -8.74 -7.53
C GLY A 79 -10.89 -7.26 -7.49
N MET A 80 -11.15 -6.58 -6.37
CA MET A 80 -10.93 -5.15 -6.19
C MET A 80 -10.08 -4.89 -4.96
N VAL A 81 -9.19 -3.91 -5.05
CA VAL A 81 -8.42 -3.40 -3.91
C VAL A 81 -8.75 -1.93 -3.72
N ALA A 82 -9.10 -1.57 -2.49
CA ALA A 82 -9.25 -0.20 -2.04
C ALA A 82 -7.90 0.30 -1.51
N TYR A 83 -7.57 1.57 -1.77
CA TYR A 83 -6.37 2.18 -1.25
C TYR A 83 -6.51 3.70 -1.13
N ILE A 84 -5.68 4.32 -0.29
CA ILE A 84 -5.65 5.78 -0.15
C ILE A 84 -4.55 6.39 -1.02
N ALA A 85 -5.00 6.98 -2.12
CA ALA A 85 -4.15 7.62 -3.12
C ALA A 85 -3.69 9.01 -2.68
N SER A 86 -2.46 9.37 -3.07
CA SER A 86 -1.98 10.75 -3.02
C SER A 86 -2.21 11.43 -4.37
N THR A 87 -3.02 12.48 -4.40
CA THR A 87 -3.34 13.25 -5.60
C THR A 87 -3.27 14.76 -5.34
N VAL A 88 -3.54 15.57 -6.37
CA VAL A 88 -3.52 17.04 -6.26
C VAL A 88 -4.61 17.49 -5.29
N GLY A 89 -4.19 17.91 -4.10
CA GLY A 89 -5.08 18.32 -3.02
C GLY A 89 -5.04 17.42 -1.80
N SER A 90 -4.37 16.26 -1.85
CA SER A 90 -4.08 15.44 -0.67
C SER A 90 -3.11 16.16 0.29
N SER A 91 -3.24 15.87 1.59
CA SER A 91 -2.19 16.14 2.57
C SER A 91 -1.33 14.89 2.75
N TRP A 92 -0.35 14.96 3.65
CA TRP A 92 0.47 13.79 3.98
C TRP A 92 -0.37 12.66 4.58
N ASN A 93 -1.37 12.97 5.42
CA ASN A 93 -2.21 12.01 6.12
C ASN A 93 -3.66 11.90 5.61
N VAL A 94 -4.04 12.61 4.54
CA VAL A 94 -5.40 12.55 3.98
C VAL A 94 -5.33 12.53 2.47
N GLY A 95 -5.91 11.49 1.87
CA GLY A 95 -5.90 11.23 0.44
C GLY A 95 -7.27 11.00 -0.17
N GLU A 96 -7.26 10.54 -1.41
CA GLU A 96 -8.46 10.07 -2.11
C GLU A 96 -8.60 8.57 -1.89
N LEU A 97 -9.79 8.12 -1.49
CA LEU A 97 -10.10 6.69 -1.46
C LEU A 97 -10.39 6.24 -2.89
N ASN A 98 -9.51 5.40 -3.41
CA ASN A 98 -9.62 4.85 -4.76
C ASN A 98 -9.77 3.34 -4.71
N ILE A 99 -10.34 2.77 -5.76
CA ILE A 99 -10.33 1.33 -6.03
C ILE A 99 -9.60 1.02 -7.34
N LEU A 100 -8.99 -0.15 -7.41
CA LEU A 100 -8.49 -0.76 -8.64
C LEU A 100 -9.14 -2.13 -8.82
N THR A 101 -9.37 -2.51 -10.07
CA THR A 101 -10.04 -3.78 -10.41
C THR A 101 -9.09 -4.70 -11.19
N ALA A 102 -9.03 -5.95 -10.75
CA ALA A 102 -8.36 -7.05 -11.41
C ALA A 102 -9.00 -7.36 -12.78
N PRO A 103 -8.25 -7.97 -13.72
CA PRO A 103 -6.84 -8.33 -13.62
C PRO A 103 -5.88 -7.20 -14.00
N HIS A 104 -6.39 -6.09 -14.52
CA HIS A 104 -5.56 -5.08 -15.17
C HIS A 104 -5.01 -4.05 -14.18
N PHE A 105 -5.82 -3.61 -13.21
CA PHE A 105 -5.45 -2.57 -12.24
C PHE A 105 -4.95 -1.26 -12.88
N ASP A 106 -5.40 -0.95 -14.11
CA ASP A 106 -4.88 0.16 -14.90
C ASP A 106 -5.46 1.52 -14.51
N THR A 107 -6.76 1.59 -14.24
CA THR A 107 -7.46 2.86 -14.03
C THR A 107 -8.01 2.94 -12.62
N PRO A 108 -7.47 3.83 -11.76
CA PRO A 108 -8.07 4.12 -10.47
C PRO A 108 -9.45 4.73 -10.61
N GLU A 109 -10.43 4.20 -9.90
CA GLU A 109 -11.73 4.84 -9.70
C GLU A 109 -11.76 5.50 -8.33
N ARG A 110 -12.09 6.79 -8.29
CA ARG A 110 -12.17 7.55 -7.05
C ARG A 110 -13.54 7.48 -6.42
N LEU A 111 -13.60 7.06 -5.16
CA LEU A 111 -14.83 6.96 -4.37
C LEU A 111 -15.01 8.11 -3.37
N SER A 112 -13.91 8.66 -2.83
CA SER A 112 -13.95 9.78 -1.87
C SER A 112 -12.66 10.60 -1.86
N THR A 113 -12.66 11.78 -1.24
CA THR A 113 -11.55 12.77 -1.29
C THR A 113 -10.93 13.13 0.06
N GLN A 114 -11.47 12.60 1.17
CA GLN A 114 -11.04 12.96 2.53
C GLN A 114 -10.74 11.74 3.40
N ALA A 115 -10.18 10.69 2.79
CA ALA A 115 -9.84 9.46 3.50
C ALA A 115 -8.50 9.59 4.25
N ALA A 116 -8.50 9.27 5.53
CA ALA A 116 -7.32 9.30 6.40
C ALA A 116 -6.74 7.89 6.65
N GLY A 117 -7.58 6.85 6.62
CA GLY A 117 -7.13 5.48 6.87
C GLY A 117 -8.26 4.51 7.18
N ASP A 118 -7.89 3.44 7.86
CA ASP A 118 -8.76 2.47 8.50
C ASP A 118 -9.80 1.87 7.55
N LEU A 119 -9.34 1.43 6.38
CA LEU A 119 -10.20 0.89 5.34
C LEU A 119 -10.77 -0.48 5.76
N ALA A 120 -12.09 -0.64 5.70
CA ALA A 120 -12.75 -1.91 5.99
C ALA A 120 -13.92 -2.17 5.03
N TRP A 121 -13.81 -3.23 4.25
CA TRP A 121 -14.90 -3.70 3.38
C TRP A 121 -16.07 -4.29 4.16
N SER A 122 -17.29 -4.01 3.71
CA SER A 122 -18.47 -4.75 4.16
C SER A 122 -18.38 -6.22 3.71
N PRO A 123 -18.96 -7.17 4.44
CA PRO A 123 -18.84 -8.61 4.12
C PRO A 123 -19.33 -8.97 2.71
N ASN A 124 -20.35 -8.28 2.20
CA ASN A 124 -20.86 -8.44 0.83
C ASN A 124 -20.13 -7.61 -0.23
N ALA A 125 -19.05 -6.92 0.11
CA ALA A 125 -18.27 -6.06 -0.77
C ALA A 125 -19.03 -4.88 -1.42
N THR A 126 -20.15 -4.44 -0.84
CA THR A 126 -20.94 -3.33 -1.39
C THR A 126 -20.58 -1.96 -0.82
N ALA A 127 -19.87 -1.91 0.31
CA ALA A 127 -19.42 -0.68 0.93
C ALA A 127 -18.00 -0.83 1.49
N ILE A 128 -17.32 0.30 1.62
CA ILE A 128 -16.04 0.43 2.32
C ILE A 128 -16.24 1.48 3.42
N ALA A 129 -16.12 1.07 4.68
CA ALA A 129 -15.96 2.01 5.78
C ALA A 129 -14.52 2.53 5.78
N TYR A 130 -14.36 3.81 6.10
CA TYR A 130 -13.03 4.41 6.20
C TYR A 130 -13.04 5.55 7.22
N LEU A 131 -11.90 5.76 7.88
CA LEU A 131 -11.66 6.94 8.70
C LEU A 131 -11.51 8.16 7.78
N SER A 132 -12.28 9.21 8.06
CA SER A 132 -12.30 10.44 7.27
C SER A 132 -11.95 11.63 8.15
N LEU A 133 -11.08 12.52 7.68
CA LEU A 133 -10.79 13.80 8.37
C LEU A 133 -11.45 14.94 7.59
N ARG A 134 -12.52 15.51 8.16
CA ARG A 134 -13.26 16.60 7.53
C ARG A 134 -12.47 17.90 7.59
N ARG A 135 -12.17 18.49 6.44
CA ARG A 135 -11.36 19.72 6.38
C ARG A 135 -12.08 20.98 6.87
N SER A 136 -13.41 20.99 6.83
CA SER A 136 -14.22 22.15 7.19
C SER A 136 -14.15 22.50 8.67
N ASP A 137 -14.06 21.48 9.53
CA ASP A 137 -14.15 21.60 10.99
C ASP A 137 -13.07 20.81 11.73
N ASN A 138 -12.18 20.14 10.98
CA ASN A 138 -11.08 19.33 11.50
C ASN A 138 -11.54 18.21 12.45
N LEU A 139 -12.69 17.59 12.14
CA LEU A 139 -13.24 16.47 12.90
C LEU A 139 -13.05 15.16 12.15
N TYR A 140 -12.66 14.12 12.89
CA TYR A 140 -12.73 12.76 12.36
C TYR A 140 -14.17 12.27 12.32
N THR A 141 -14.52 11.58 11.24
CA THR A 141 -15.77 10.85 11.06
C THR A 141 -15.49 9.49 10.42
N ILE A 142 -16.52 8.64 10.34
CA ILE A 142 -16.48 7.42 9.55
C ILE A 142 -17.29 7.66 8.28
N GLY A 143 -16.62 7.55 7.13
CA GLY A 143 -17.27 7.57 5.82
C GLY A 143 -17.64 6.18 5.36
N LEU A 144 -18.68 6.08 4.53
CA LEU A 144 -18.98 4.93 3.71
C LEU A 144 -18.81 5.31 2.24
N ALA A 145 -17.94 4.60 1.55
CA ALA A 145 -17.76 4.67 0.12
C ALA A 145 -18.37 3.43 -0.54
N TYR A 146 -18.77 3.56 -1.81
CA TYR A 146 -19.53 2.53 -2.51
C TYR A 146 -18.93 2.30 -3.90
N PRO A 147 -18.46 1.07 -4.22
CA PRO A 147 -17.89 0.75 -5.52
C PRO A 147 -18.86 0.86 -6.70
N ASP A 148 -20.18 0.96 -6.45
CA ASP A 148 -21.18 1.11 -7.50
C ASP A 148 -21.39 2.56 -7.95
N GLY A 149 -20.54 3.48 -7.48
CA GLY A 149 -20.50 4.88 -7.89
C GLY A 149 -21.53 5.78 -7.20
N ARG A 150 -22.36 5.27 -6.27
CA ARG A 150 -23.23 6.15 -5.48
C ARG A 150 -22.39 7.03 -4.55
N ALA A 151 -22.94 8.19 -4.17
CA ALA A 151 -22.26 9.16 -3.34
C ALA A 151 -21.88 8.57 -1.96
N SER A 152 -20.69 8.94 -1.47
CA SER A 152 -20.23 8.57 -0.14
C SER A 152 -21.15 9.14 0.95
N LYS A 153 -21.30 8.41 2.05
CA LYS A 153 -22.12 8.80 3.21
C LYS A 153 -21.25 9.08 4.44
N ASP A 154 -21.51 10.17 5.15
CA ASP A 154 -20.93 10.47 6.46
C ASP A 154 -21.81 9.82 7.56
N LEU A 155 -21.23 8.97 8.41
CA LEU A 155 -21.95 8.32 9.52
C LEU A 155 -22.10 9.23 10.75
N PHE A 156 -21.28 10.28 10.87
CA PHE A 156 -21.35 11.26 11.94
C PHE A 156 -21.37 12.68 11.36
N PRO A 157 -22.43 13.05 10.62
CA PRO A 157 -22.52 14.36 9.99
C PRO A 157 -22.55 15.49 11.02
N ASP A 158 -22.03 16.64 10.62
CA ASP A 158 -22.04 17.87 11.42
C ASP A 158 -21.47 17.64 12.84
N GLU A 159 -22.11 18.19 13.87
CA GLU A 159 -21.67 18.07 15.26
C GLU A 159 -21.75 16.64 15.82
N ALA A 160 -22.37 15.67 15.14
CA ALA A 160 -22.36 14.28 15.59
C ALA A 160 -20.95 13.67 15.57
N ALA A 161 -20.03 14.21 14.76
CA ALA A 161 -18.62 13.80 14.77
C ALA A 161 -17.92 14.16 16.07
N ARG A 162 -18.34 15.27 16.72
CA ARG A 162 -17.73 15.81 17.94
C ARG A 162 -18.16 15.00 19.16
N THR A 163 -17.47 13.90 19.40
CA THR A 163 -17.73 13.00 20.53
C THR A 163 -16.95 13.40 21.79
N ASP A 164 -15.99 14.31 21.66
CA ASP A 164 -15.30 14.97 22.76
C ASP A 164 -14.84 16.41 22.38
N ASN A 165 -14.22 17.11 23.33
CA ASN A 165 -13.65 18.45 23.13
C ASN A 165 -12.19 18.45 22.65
N PHE A 166 -11.63 17.29 22.29
CA PHE A 166 -10.19 17.10 22.10
C PHE A 166 -9.85 16.66 20.67
N SER A 167 -10.09 15.38 20.35
CA SER A 167 -9.60 14.74 19.13
C SER A 167 -10.72 14.35 18.17
N SER A 168 -11.92 14.09 18.72
CA SER A 168 -13.02 13.43 18.00
C SER A 168 -12.59 12.15 17.27
N MET A 169 -11.50 11.52 17.71
CA MET A 169 -10.88 10.38 17.06
C MET A 169 -11.86 9.20 16.96
N LYS A 170 -11.77 8.46 15.86
CA LYS A 170 -12.57 7.25 15.64
C LYS A 170 -11.68 6.13 15.13
N ALA A 171 -12.10 4.90 15.38
CA ALA A 171 -11.50 3.70 14.81
C ALA A 171 -12.60 2.74 14.38
N ILE A 172 -12.43 2.11 13.25
CA ILE A 172 -13.26 1.02 12.77
C ILE A 172 -12.70 -0.26 13.38
N HIS A 173 -13.55 -1.03 14.05
CA HIS A 173 -13.10 -2.28 14.67
C HIS A 173 -13.42 -3.48 13.78
N GLU A 174 -14.69 -3.63 13.39
CA GLU A 174 -15.12 -4.74 12.55
C GLU A 174 -16.50 -4.49 11.93
N TRP A 175 -16.74 -5.11 10.78
CA TRP A 175 -18.09 -5.35 10.30
C TRP A 175 -18.62 -6.64 10.93
N ILE A 176 -19.62 -6.54 11.82
CA ILE A 176 -20.27 -7.71 12.41
C ILE A 176 -21.18 -8.38 11.36
N ASP A 177 -21.92 -7.54 10.62
CA ASP A 177 -22.72 -7.91 9.46
C ASP A 177 -23.07 -6.64 8.65
N GLU A 178 -23.86 -6.80 7.58
CA GLU A 178 -24.29 -5.72 6.69
C GLU A 178 -25.03 -4.56 7.38
N SER A 179 -25.62 -4.83 8.53
CA SER A 179 -26.43 -3.87 9.28
C SER A 179 -25.73 -3.36 10.55
N ARG A 180 -24.52 -3.83 10.85
CA ARG A 180 -23.81 -3.53 12.09
C ARG A 180 -22.30 -3.39 11.85
N LEU A 181 -21.85 -2.14 11.83
CA LEU A 181 -20.45 -1.76 11.88
C LEU A 181 -20.08 -1.38 13.31
N ARG A 182 -19.08 -2.03 13.89
CA ARG A 182 -18.57 -1.70 15.22
C ARG A 182 -17.43 -0.70 15.09
N VAL A 183 -17.53 0.40 15.82
CA VAL A 183 -16.53 1.48 15.84
C VAL A 183 -16.24 1.90 17.27
N TYR A 184 -15.04 2.43 17.48
CA TYR A 184 -14.68 3.15 18.68
C TYR A 184 -14.74 4.65 18.41
N ILE A 185 -15.31 5.40 19.34
CA ILE A 185 -15.34 6.86 19.32
C ILE A 185 -14.65 7.41 20.54
N SER A 186 -13.94 8.53 20.41
CA SER A 186 -13.36 9.19 21.56
C SER A 186 -14.45 9.76 22.48
N CYS A 187 -14.29 9.60 23.80
CA CYS A 187 -15.26 10.01 24.83
C CYS A 187 -14.68 10.93 25.90
N GLY A 188 -13.47 11.45 25.69
CA GLY A 188 -12.72 12.25 26.65
C GLY A 188 -11.23 11.94 26.60
N VAL A 189 -10.49 12.43 27.60
CA VAL A 189 -9.06 12.12 27.74
C VAL A 189 -8.88 10.63 28.01
N ASP A 190 -8.03 9.97 27.23
CA ASP A 190 -7.71 8.53 27.32
C ASP A 190 -8.97 7.63 27.37
N CYS A 191 -10.00 7.98 26.59
CA CYS A 191 -11.28 7.31 26.59
C CYS A 191 -11.73 7.01 25.16
N MET A 192 -12.00 5.73 24.88
CA MET A 192 -12.69 5.27 23.69
C MET A 192 -13.94 4.47 24.07
N GLN A 193 -15.10 4.83 23.53
CA GLN A 193 -16.37 4.12 23.72
C GLN A 193 -16.66 3.27 22.49
N GLY A 194 -16.90 1.98 22.69
CA GLY A 194 -17.40 1.12 21.63
C GLY A 194 -18.86 1.44 21.32
N ILE A 195 -19.21 1.52 20.03
CA ILE A 195 -20.58 1.62 19.56
C ILE A 195 -20.81 0.70 18.36
N ASN A 196 -22.02 0.21 18.18
CA ASN A 196 -22.48 -0.39 16.93
C ASN A 196 -23.26 0.67 16.15
N VAL A 197 -22.90 0.90 14.89
CA VAL A 197 -23.59 1.79 13.96
C VAL A 197 -24.26 0.95 12.89
N ASN A 198 -25.51 1.26 12.57
CA ASN A 198 -26.17 0.71 11.39
C ASN A 198 -25.74 1.51 10.14
N PRO A 199 -25.03 0.91 9.18
CA PRO A 199 -24.49 1.62 8.02
C PRO A 199 -25.58 2.25 7.15
N SER A 200 -26.74 1.59 7.03
CA SER A 200 -27.85 2.06 6.20
C SER A 200 -28.58 3.26 6.81
N THR A 201 -28.86 3.23 8.12
CA THR A 201 -29.66 4.27 8.80
C THR A 201 -28.83 5.32 9.53
N GLY A 202 -27.58 5.00 9.89
CA GLY A 202 -26.74 5.83 10.76
C GLY A 202 -27.08 5.72 12.26
N LEU A 203 -28.07 4.91 12.64
CA LEU A 203 -28.44 4.73 14.04
C LEU A 203 -27.33 4.00 14.80
N SER A 204 -26.99 4.49 16.00
CA SER A 204 -25.90 3.93 16.80
C SER A 204 -26.35 3.53 18.21
N THR A 205 -25.77 2.46 18.75
CA THR A 205 -25.94 2.04 20.15
C THR A 205 -24.59 1.82 20.81
N GLN A 206 -24.43 2.28 22.06
CA GLN A 206 -23.23 2.02 22.84
C GLN A 206 -23.12 0.54 23.22
N ILE A 207 -21.90 0.05 23.30
CA ILE A 207 -21.59 -1.32 23.70
C ILE A 207 -20.45 -1.35 24.71
N GLY A 208 -20.58 -2.21 25.71
CA GLY A 208 -19.56 -2.42 26.73
C GLY A 208 -19.17 -1.16 27.51
N ASP A 209 -18.13 -1.31 28.32
CA ASP A 209 -17.52 -0.20 29.04
C ASP A 209 -16.54 0.54 28.14
N SER A 210 -16.26 1.81 28.46
CA SER A 210 -15.21 2.58 27.79
C SER A 210 -13.84 1.96 28.06
N ILE A 211 -12.96 2.01 27.07
CA ILE A 211 -11.58 1.54 27.17
C ILE A 211 -10.60 2.70 27.10
N GLN A 212 -9.38 2.49 27.56
CA GLN A 212 -8.26 3.36 27.19
C GLN A 212 -7.82 2.99 25.77
N PRO A 213 -7.46 3.96 24.91
CA PRO A 213 -6.94 3.67 23.58
C PRO A 213 -5.65 2.85 23.71
N ALA A 214 -5.67 1.63 23.18
CA ALA A 214 -4.48 0.79 23.10
C ALA A 214 -3.56 1.29 21.97
N TRP A 215 -2.26 1.00 22.09
CA TRP A 215 -1.26 1.44 21.12
C TRP A 215 -1.45 0.81 19.73
N ASP A 216 -2.13 -0.33 19.66
CA ASP A 216 -2.40 -1.11 18.47
C ASP A 216 -3.77 -0.84 17.84
N LEU A 217 -4.55 0.12 18.37
CA LEU A 217 -5.92 0.40 17.89
C LEU A 217 -5.98 0.81 16.41
N TRP A 218 -4.90 1.38 15.88
CA TRP A 218 -4.74 1.74 14.46
C TRP A 218 -3.62 0.96 13.78
N SER A 219 -3.30 -0.23 14.29
CA SER A 219 -2.37 -1.14 13.62
C SER A 219 -2.97 -1.64 12.32
N VAL A 220 -2.07 -1.90 11.36
CA VAL A 220 -2.40 -2.56 10.10
C VAL A 220 -2.80 -4.01 10.36
N HIS A 221 -3.89 -4.47 9.75
CA HIS A 221 -4.32 -5.84 9.84
C HIS A 221 -3.45 -6.74 8.96
N THR A 222 -3.13 -7.92 9.51
CA THR A 222 -2.45 -8.99 8.79
C THR A 222 -3.28 -10.25 8.94
N ASN A 223 -3.34 -11.04 7.87
CA ASN A 223 -4.03 -12.31 7.92
C ASN A 223 -3.16 -13.33 8.68
N ARG A 224 -3.76 -13.98 9.67
CA ARG A 224 -3.09 -14.92 10.56
C ARG A 224 -3.94 -16.19 10.72
N PRO A 225 -3.39 -17.37 10.40
CA PRO A 225 -4.12 -18.61 10.58
C PRO A 225 -4.31 -18.91 12.07
N ALA A 226 -5.33 -19.70 12.40
CA ALA A 226 -5.61 -20.10 13.78
C ALA A 226 -4.47 -20.92 14.41
N ILE A 227 -3.71 -21.65 13.57
CA ILE A 227 -2.56 -22.45 13.98
C ILE A 227 -1.37 -22.05 13.12
N ILE A 228 -0.34 -21.49 13.76
CA ILE A 228 0.92 -21.17 13.09
C ILE A 228 1.84 -22.40 13.17
N PRO A 229 2.39 -22.89 12.04
CA PRO A 229 3.34 -23.99 12.06
C PRO A 229 4.56 -23.66 12.93
N LEU A 230 5.08 -24.66 13.65
CA LEU A 230 6.19 -24.47 14.60
C LEU A 230 7.45 -23.88 13.94
N ALA A 231 7.67 -24.14 12.65
CA ALA A 231 8.78 -23.56 11.89
C ALA A 231 8.74 -22.01 11.80
N PHE A 232 7.58 -21.41 12.06
CA PHE A 232 7.33 -19.97 11.96
C PHE A 232 6.92 -19.33 13.29
N SER A 233 6.97 -20.06 14.41
CA SER A 233 6.50 -19.55 15.71
C SER A 233 7.22 -18.29 16.16
N ASP A 234 8.52 -18.19 15.86
CA ASP A 234 9.37 -17.10 16.29
C ASP A 234 9.14 -15.81 15.48
N LEU A 235 8.45 -15.91 14.34
CA LEU A 235 8.13 -14.79 13.46
C LEU A 235 6.64 -14.40 13.52
N ALA A 236 5.82 -15.07 14.34
CA ALA A 236 4.36 -14.99 14.30
C ALA A 236 3.76 -13.57 14.32
N GLY A 237 4.44 -12.60 14.94
CA GLY A 237 4.02 -11.20 15.00
C GLY A 237 4.17 -10.43 13.69
N ASP A 238 5.00 -10.91 12.76
CA ASP A 238 5.46 -10.16 11.58
C ASP A 238 4.98 -10.79 10.25
N LEU A 239 4.19 -11.87 10.33
CA LEU A 239 3.73 -12.62 9.16
C LEU A 239 2.36 -12.14 8.67
N ASN A 240 2.22 -12.02 7.36
CA ASN A 240 0.94 -11.84 6.69
C ASN A 240 0.68 -12.99 5.70
N TRP A 241 -0.29 -13.84 6.00
CA TRP A 241 -0.57 -15.07 5.26
C TRP A 241 -1.51 -14.82 4.08
N SER A 242 -1.28 -15.52 2.97
CA SER A 242 -2.30 -15.63 1.94
C SER A 242 -3.54 -16.36 2.51
N PRO A 243 -4.77 -16.04 2.07
CA PRO A 243 -5.99 -16.68 2.57
C PRO A 243 -6.04 -18.20 2.43
N ASP A 244 -5.37 -18.75 1.42
CA ASP A 244 -5.21 -20.20 1.22
C ASP A 244 -4.05 -20.83 2.02
N GLU A 245 -3.37 -20.03 2.86
CA GLU A 245 -2.28 -20.41 3.76
C GLU A 245 -1.03 -20.98 3.06
N ARG A 246 -0.89 -20.78 1.74
CA ARG A 246 0.24 -21.33 0.96
C ARG A 246 1.44 -20.41 0.90
N LEU A 247 1.21 -19.11 0.98
CA LEU A 247 2.23 -18.08 0.88
C LEU A 247 2.20 -17.17 2.12
N ILE A 248 3.37 -16.62 2.47
CA ILE A 248 3.50 -15.67 3.57
C ILE A 248 4.31 -14.48 3.09
N ALA A 249 3.80 -13.27 3.29
CA ALA A 249 4.57 -12.04 3.19
C ALA A 249 5.23 -11.74 4.55
N TYR A 250 6.55 -11.55 4.54
CA TYR A 250 7.35 -11.29 5.73
C TYR A 250 8.40 -10.22 5.41
N THR A 251 8.46 -9.15 6.21
CA THR A 251 9.51 -8.13 6.08
C THR A 251 10.59 -8.40 7.12
N ASP A 252 11.83 -8.59 6.70
CA ASP A 252 12.94 -8.84 7.61
C ASP A 252 13.50 -7.56 8.25
N GLU A 253 14.43 -7.72 9.19
CA GLU A 253 15.10 -6.61 9.89
C GLU A 253 15.91 -5.68 8.95
N ASN A 254 16.26 -6.15 7.75
CA ASN A 254 16.96 -5.36 6.74
C ASN A 254 16.00 -4.65 5.78
N GLY A 255 14.68 -4.82 5.96
CA GLY A 255 13.64 -4.21 5.14
C GLY A 255 13.33 -4.98 3.85
N PHE A 256 13.85 -6.19 3.65
CA PHE A 256 13.47 -7.00 2.49
C PHE A 256 12.10 -7.62 2.71
N LEU A 257 11.20 -7.44 1.74
CA LEU A 257 9.94 -8.16 1.69
C LEU A 257 10.14 -9.52 1.04
N TRP A 258 9.99 -10.57 1.84
CA TRP A 258 10.08 -11.96 1.44
C TRP A 258 8.69 -12.56 1.21
N ILE A 259 8.60 -13.42 0.19
CA ILE A 259 7.50 -14.36 0.01
C ILE A 259 8.01 -15.75 0.36
N ILE A 260 7.42 -16.33 1.39
CA ILE A 260 7.70 -17.70 1.83
C ILE A 260 6.63 -18.61 1.24
N ASN A 261 7.04 -19.70 0.61
CA ASN A 261 6.16 -20.78 0.20
C ASN A 261 6.21 -21.89 1.26
N VAL A 262 5.09 -22.09 1.94
CA VAL A 262 4.96 -22.97 3.11
C VAL A 262 5.19 -24.43 2.76
N GLU A 263 4.67 -24.85 1.60
CA GLU A 263 4.73 -26.25 1.15
C GLU A 263 6.13 -26.67 0.73
N SER A 264 6.82 -25.81 -0.03
CA SER A 264 8.13 -26.13 -0.59
C SER A 264 9.31 -25.78 0.31
N GLY A 265 9.10 -24.96 1.36
CA GLY A 265 10.17 -24.48 2.22
C GLY A 265 11.14 -23.52 1.51
N ASN A 266 10.68 -22.86 0.46
CA ASN A 266 11.45 -21.87 -0.29
C ASN A 266 10.97 -20.45 0.04
N LEU A 267 11.85 -19.47 -0.17
CA LEU A 267 11.47 -18.06 -0.16
C LEU A 267 12.17 -17.26 -1.25
N TYR A 268 11.60 -16.13 -1.63
CA TYR A 268 12.20 -15.18 -2.55
C TYR A 268 11.83 -13.74 -2.20
N PRO A 269 12.69 -12.74 -2.50
CA PRO A 269 12.37 -11.34 -2.26
C PRO A 269 11.41 -10.80 -3.33
N LEU A 270 10.54 -9.87 -2.96
CA LEU A 270 9.84 -9.00 -3.91
C LEU A 270 10.65 -7.74 -4.18
N ASP A 271 10.67 -7.33 -5.44
CA ASP A 271 11.27 -6.05 -5.82
C ASP A 271 10.36 -4.89 -5.44
N ILE A 272 10.57 -4.35 -4.25
CA ILE A 272 9.89 -3.17 -3.72
C ILE A 272 10.65 -1.87 -4.03
N GLY A 273 11.74 -1.94 -4.79
CA GLY A 273 12.68 -0.83 -5.02
C GLY A 273 13.81 -0.76 -3.99
N ILE A 274 14.96 -0.21 -4.39
CA ILE A 274 16.26 -0.27 -3.67
C ILE A 274 16.21 0.30 -2.24
N TYR A 275 15.32 1.26 -1.97
CA TYR A 275 15.17 1.91 -0.66
C TYR A 275 13.73 1.87 -0.14
N GLY A 276 12.91 0.97 -0.68
CA GLY A 276 11.51 0.85 -0.32
C GLY A 276 11.35 0.39 1.13
N THR A 277 10.62 1.16 1.94
CA THR A 277 10.19 0.71 3.28
C THR A 277 8.78 0.17 3.21
N VAL A 278 8.60 -1.14 3.44
CA VAL A 278 7.27 -1.74 3.52
C VAL A 278 6.62 -1.35 4.84
N THR A 279 5.43 -0.75 4.75
CA THR A 279 4.65 -0.38 5.94
C THR A 279 3.40 -1.22 6.10
N GLU A 280 2.94 -1.87 5.03
CA GLU A 280 1.67 -2.59 5.00
C GLU A 280 1.62 -3.54 3.80
N THR A 281 1.00 -4.70 4.00
CA THR A 281 0.75 -5.69 2.94
C THR A 281 -0.66 -6.23 3.11
N ASP A 282 -1.34 -6.54 2.01
CA ASP A 282 -2.67 -7.15 2.06
C ASP A 282 -2.87 -8.10 0.87
N TRP A 283 -3.37 -9.29 1.16
CA TRP A 283 -3.57 -10.36 0.17
C TRP A 283 -4.97 -10.28 -0.41
N SER A 284 -5.08 -10.50 -1.72
CA SER A 284 -6.39 -10.72 -2.32
C SER A 284 -7.04 -11.98 -1.74
N TYR A 285 -8.36 -11.97 -1.56
CA TYR A 285 -9.11 -13.08 -0.97
C TYR A 285 -8.98 -14.41 -1.74
N ASP A 286 -8.65 -14.34 -3.03
CA ASP A 286 -8.39 -15.50 -3.89
C ASP A 286 -6.90 -15.94 -3.92
N SER A 287 -6.05 -15.35 -3.08
CA SER A 287 -4.60 -15.58 -2.99
C SER A 287 -3.79 -15.31 -4.28
N ARG A 288 -4.36 -14.65 -5.29
CA ARG A 288 -3.67 -14.42 -6.58
C ARG A 288 -2.81 -13.17 -6.60
N TYR A 289 -3.08 -12.21 -5.73
CA TYR A 289 -2.43 -10.92 -5.70
C TYR A 289 -2.01 -10.53 -4.28
N LEU A 290 -0.94 -9.75 -4.20
CA LEU A 290 -0.50 -9.09 -2.98
C LEU A 290 -0.38 -7.59 -3.27
N ALA A 291 -1.09 -6.79 -2.48
CA ALA A 291 -0.92 -5.35 -2.43
C ALA A 291 0.15 -5.03 -1.38
N VAL A 292 1.10 -4.18 -1.73
CA VAL A 292 2.22 -3.78 -0.87
C VAL A 292 2.28 -2.27 -0.86
N LYS A 293 2.20 -1.68 0.33
CA LYS A 293 2.54 -0.27 0.52
C LYS A 293 4.02 -0.17 0.86
N ALA A 294 4.81 0.28 -0.11
CA ALA A 294 6.23 0.60 0.04
C ALA A 294 6.43 2.11 -0.11
N ASP A 295 6.92 2.76 0.94
CA ASP A 295 7.01 4.23 1.06
C ASP A 295 5.66 4.93 0.77
N GLN A 296 5.59 5.63 -0.36
CA GLN A 296 4.44 6.37 -0.88
C GLN A 296 3.89 5.70 -2.14
N THR A 297 4.11 4.40 -2.31
CA THR A 297 3.65 3.64 -3.46
C THR A 297 2.86 2.42 -3.03
N LEU A 298 1.73 2.22 -3.70
CA LEU A 298 1.04 0.93 -3.78
C LEU A 298 1.71 0.15 -4.91
N LYS A 299 2.18 -1.06 -4.64
CA LYS A 299 2.61 -2.04 -5.64
C LYS A 299 1.67 -3.24 -5.58
N ILE A 300 1.24 -3.75 -6.73
CA ILE A 300 0.44 -4.98 -6.81
C ILE A 300 1.27 -6.04 -7.51
N PHE A 301 1.45 -7.18 -6.84
CA PHE A 301 2.13 -8.34 -7.37
C PHE A 301 1.13 -9.43 -7.73
N SER A 302 1.36 -10.11 -8.85
CA SER A 302 0.66 -11.34 -9.21
C SER A 302 1.58 -12.54 -9.06
N PHE A 303 1.02 -13.63 -8.53
CA PHE A 303 1.69 -14.94 -8.45
C PHE A 303 1.35 -15.83 -9.66
N GLN A 304 0.67 -15.25 -10.67
CA GLN A 304 0.37 -15.85 -11.96
C GLN A 304 0.96 -14.95 -13.05
N CYS A 305 2.29 -14.94 -13.13
CA CYS A 305 3.00 -14.26 -14.20
C CYS A 305 2.58 -14.80 -15.58
N PRO A 306 2.40 -13.94 -16.59
CA PRO A 306 2.14 -14.36 -17.97
C PRO A 306 3.33 -15.10 -18.61
#